data_AF-A0A924W1G7-F1
#
_entry.id   AF-A0A924W1G7-F1
#
_cell.length_a   1.000
_cell.length_b   1.000
_cell.length_c   1.000
_cell.angle_alpha   90.00
_cell.angle_beta   90.00
_cell.angle_gamma   90.00
#
_symmetry.space_group_name_H-M   'P 1'
#
loop_
_entity.id
_entity.type
_entity.pdbx_description
1 polymer ?
#
loop_
_entity_poly.entity_id
_entity_poly.type
_entity_poly.pdbx_seq_one_letter_code
_entity_poly.pdbx_strand_id
1 'polypeptide(L)'
;MMRVVLMAAVLLTGCATSADTPAGPPSLEIAAGQPAPAQARFYADCIVQAAAARTYDREQNVIRFHCDGAPARAFFDGLEAWSAEVGSEIVADGRTWRFSTPIRENPSFVDFCRRGGEADAARHECTVVLNVGEFLAH
;
A
#
# COMPACT_ATOMS: atom_id res chain seq x y z
N MET A 1 -50.76 -2.02 -43.70
CA MET A 1 -50.99 -0.61 -43.32
C MET A 1 -50.19 -0.31 -42.05
N MET A 2 -49.55 0.87 -41.98
CA MET A 2 -48.78 1.47 -40.85
C MET A 2 -47.52 0.72 -40.39
N ARG A 3 -46.26 1.12 -40.72
CA ARG A 3 -45.47 2.33 -40.39
C ARG A 3 -45.52 2.74 -38.91
N VAL A 4 -44.44 2.48 -38.15
CA VAL A 4 -43.69 3.50 -37.39
C VAL A 4 -42.23 3.03 -37.26
N VAL A 5 -41.34 3.81 -37.89
CA VAL A 5 -39.90 3.88 -37.65
C VAL A 5 -39.71 4.67 -36.36
N LEU A 6 -38.92 4.20 -35.39
CA LEU A 6 -38.34 5.10 -34.38
C LEU A 6 -36.90 4.69 -34.07
N MET A 7 -36.01 5.57 -34.50
CA MET A 7 -34.59 5.61 -34.19
C MET A 7 -34.36 5.66 -32.67
N ALA A 8 -33.47 4.81 -32.17
CA ALA A 8 -32.71 5.05 -30.95
C ALA A 8 -31.25 4.69 -31.25
N ALA A 9 -30.58 5.56 -31.99
CA ALA A 9 -29.13 5.55 -32.13
C ALA A 9 -28.54 5.98 -30.77
N VAL A 10 -28.28 5.00 -29.91
CA VAL A 10 -27.47 5.21 -28.71
C VAL A 10 -26.05 5.45 -29.18
N LEU A 11 -25.69 6.73 -29.29
CA LEU A 11 -24.32 7.18 -29.50
C LEU A 11 -23.51 6.78 -28.26
N LEU A 12 -22.84 5.63 -28.34
CA LEU A 12 -21.77 5.21 -27.44
C LEU A 12 -20.55 6.11 -27.69
N THR A 13 -20.59 7.37 -27.24
CA THR A 13 -19.36 8.16 -27.05
C THR A 13 -18.72 7.70 -25.74
N GLY A 14 -18.19 6.48 -25.75
CA GLY A 14 -17.28 6.02 -24.71
C GLY A 14 -16.02 6.87 -24.79
N CYS A 15 -15.79 7.71 -23.79
CA CYS A 15 -14.51 8.38 -23.60
C CYS A 15 -13.44 7.30 -23.41
N ALA A 16 -12.76 6.94 -24.49
CA ALA A 16 -11.51 6.20 -24.44
C ALA A 16 -10.44 7.14 -23.88
N THR A 17 -10.40 7.30 -22.55
CA THR A 17 -9.24 7.86 -21.88
C THR A 17 -8.16 6.78 -21.89
N SER A 18 -7.48 6.60 -23.02
CA SER A 18 -6.21 5.88 -23.03
C SER A 18 -5.23 6.73 -22.22
N ALA A 19 -4.72 6.19 -21.12
CA ALA A 19 -3.56 6.76 -20.46
C ALA A 19 -2.47 6.96 -21.53
N ASP A 20 -1.91 8.17 -21.61
CA ASP A 20 -0.88 8.51 -22.58
C ASP A 20 0.28 7.52 -22.46
N THR A 21 0.43 6.64 -23.46
CA THR A 21 1.63 5.82 -23.59
C THR A 21 2.79 6.78 -23.87
N PRO A 22 3.85 6.82 -23.05
CA PRO A 22 4.96 7.74 -23.26
C PRO A 22 5.53 7.58 -24.67
N ALA A 23 5.56 8.67 -25.44
CA ALA A 23 6.10 8.65 -26.79
C ALA A 23 7.64 8.78 -26.75
N GLY A 24 8.34 7.85 -27.41
CA GLY A 24 9.80 7.89 -27.58
C GLY A 24 10.56 6.80 -26.82
N PRO A 25 11.89 6.69 -27.04
CA PRO A 25 12.73 5.79 -26.27
C PRO A 25 12.77 6.22 -24.78
N PRO A 26 13.06 5.28 -23.85
CA PRO A 26 13.26 5.63 -22.44
C PRO A 26 14.35 6.70 -22.27
N SER A 27 14.10 7.68 -21.41
CA SER A 27 15.12 8.64 -20.98
C SER A 27 15.94 8.06 -19.84
N LEU A 28 17.24 8.38 -19.80
CA LEU A 28 18.13 8.09 -18.67
C LEU A 28 18.23 9.27 -17.70
N GLU A 29 17.49 10.36 -17.94
CA GLU A 29 17.45 11.51 -17.05
C GLU A 29 16.69 11.15 -15.76
N ILE A 30 17.38 11.31 -14.62
CA ILE A 30 16.81 11.05 -13.30
C ILE A 30 16.14 12.33 -12.82
N ALA A 31 14.84 12.26 -12.50
CA ALA A 31 14.12 13.39 -11.91
C ALA A 31 14.75 13.80 -10.57
N ALA A 32 14.81 15.11 -10.32
CA ALA A 32 15.29 15.61 -9.04
C ALA A 32 14.38 15.13 -7.89
N GLY A 33 14.97 14.55 -6.86
CA GLY A 33 14.24 14.10 -5.68
C GLY A 33 13.67 15.28 -4.88
N GLN A 34 12.61 15.00 -4.11
CA GLN A 34 12.07 15.91 -3.10
C GLN A 34 12.55 15.45 -1.71
N PRO A 35 12.68 16.37 -0.73
CA PRO A 35 12.93 15.98 0.66
C PRO A 35 11.88 14.99 1.16
N ALA A 36 12.30 13.95 1.87
CA ALA A 36 11.38 12.98 2.44
C ALA A 36 10.53 13.64 3.55
N PRO A 37 9.21 13.41 3.60
CA PRO A 37 8.37 13.91 4.67
C PRO A 37 8.71 13.19 5.99
N ALA A 38 8.35 13.78 7.14
CA ALA A 38 8.74 13.26 8.45
C ALA A 38 8.26 11.81 8.70
N GLN A 39 7.14 11.42 8.09
CA GLN A 39 6.55 10.08 8.18
C GLN A 39 7.43 9.00 7.52
N ALA A 40 8.30 9.37 6.57
CA ALA A 40 9.21 8.43 5.92
C ALA A 40 10.15 7.74 6.93
N ARG A 41 10.38 8.35 8.10
CA ARG A 41 11.16 7.74 9.18
C ARG A 41 10.57 6.41 9.65
N PHE A 42 9.25 6.26 9.67
CA PHE A 42 8.60 5.03 10.15
C PHE A 42 8.93 3.84 9.25
N TYR A 43 8.96 4.07 7.94
CA TYR A 43 9.39 3.11 6.94
C TYR A 43 10.87 2.76 7.09
N ALA A 44 11.72 3.79 7.20
CA ALA A 44 13.16 3.61 7.33
C ALA A 44 13.53 2.82 8.60
N ASP A 45 12.98 3.19 9.75
CA ASP A 45 13.25 2.53 11.03
C ASP A 45 12.80 1.06 11.01
N CYS A 46 11.64 0.77 10.41
CA CYS A 46 11.15 -0.59 10.24
C CYS A 46 12.08 -1.42 9.35
N ILE A 47 12.48 -0.89 8.19
CA ILE A 47 13.39 -1.57 7.25
C ILE A 47 14.76 -1.80 7.90
N VAL A 48 15.30 -0.81 8.62
CA VAL A 48 16.59 -0.94 9.32
C VAL A 48 16.54 -2.05 10.36
N GLN A 49 15.50 -2.09 11.20
CA GLN A 49 15.34 -3.15 12.20
C GLN A 49 15.18 -4.51 11.52
N ALA A 50 14.31 -4.60 10.51
CA ALA A 50 14.03 -5.86 9.81
C ALA A 50 15.27 -6.41 9.09
N ALA A 51 16.05 -5.56 8.44
CA ALA A 51 17.29 -5.94 7.79
C ALA A 51 18.33 -6.43 8.80
N ALA A 52 18.49 -5.72 9.93
CA ALA A 52 19.42 -6.12 10.99
C ALA A 52 19.03 -7.46 11.63
N ALA A 53 17.73 -7.71 11.81
CA ALA A 53 17.20 -8.95 12.38
C ALA A 53 17.04 -10.09 11.36
N ARG A 54 17.16 -9.81 10.06
CA ARG A 54 16.82 -10.71 8.95
C ARG A 54 15.37 -11.20 8.99
N THR A 55 14.47 -10.31 9.38
CA THR A 55 13.03 -10.55 9.44
C THR A 55 12.35 -9.95 8.22
N TYR A 56 12.69 -10.50 7.05
CA TYR A 56 12.05 -10.15 5.79
C TYR A 56 11.84 -11.40 4.94
N ASP A 57 10.79 -11.39 4.15
CA ASP A 57 10.47 -12.46 3.22
C ASP A 57 9.99 -11.90 1.87
N ARG A 58 9.71 -12.80 0.94
CA ARG A 58 9.25 -12.47 -0.39
C ARG A 58 7.83 -12.97 -0.60
N GLU A 59 7.00 -12.12 -1.21
CA GLU A 59 5.69 -12.48 -1.73
C GLU A 59 5.58 -11.96 -3.17
N GLN A 60 5.50 -12.86 -4.16
CA GLN A 60 5.48 -12.47 -5.59
C GLN A 60 6.58 -11.46 -5.94
N ASN A 61 6.23 -10.24 -6.37
CA ASN A 61 7.18 -9.21 -6.80
C ASN A 61 7.49 -8.18 -5.70
N VAL A 62 7.23 -8.54 -4.43
CA VAL A 62 7.53 -7.68 -3.27
C VAL A 62 8.44 -8.37 -2.25
N ILE A 63 9.21 -7.55 -1.55
CA ILE A 63 9.85 -7.91 -0.28
C ILE A 63 9.02 -7.32 0.86
N ARG A 64 8.75 -8.14 1.88
CA ARG A 64 8.04 -7.72 3.09
C ARG A 64 9.06 -7.64 4.22
N PHE A 65 9.22 -6.45 4.79
CA PHE A 65 10.08 -6.20 5.95
C PHE A 65 9.24 -6.18 7.21
N HIS A 66 9.56 -7.03 8.17
CA HIS A 66 8.82 -7.16 9.41
C HIS A 66 9.60 -6.55 10.57
N CYS A 67 8.98 -5.59 11.24
CA CYS A 67 9.49 -4.95 12.44
C CYS A 67 8.52 -5.13 13.60
N ASP A 68 9.04 -5.06 14.82
CA ASP A 68 8.28 -5.20 16.06
C ASP A 68 8.78 -4.21 17.13
N GLY A 69 8.15 -4.22 18.30
CA GLY A 69 8.60 -3.42 19.44
C GLY A 69 8.49 -1.91 19.18
N ALA A 70 9.55 -1.16 19.50
CA ALA A 70 9.52 0.30 19.46
C ALA A 70 9.32 0.90 18.05
N PRO A 71 10.03 0.45 16.99
CA PRO A 71 9.76 0.90 15.62
C PRO A 71 8.32 0.62 15.18
N ALA A 72 7.81 -0.58 15.43
CA ALA A 72 6.45 -0.94 15.07
C ALA A 72 5.40 -0.13 15.84
N ARG A 73 5.62 0.15 17.13
CA ARG A 73 4.73 1.00 17.92
C ARG A 73 4.70 2.43 17.37
N ALA A 74 5.86 3.01 17.10
CA ALA A 74 5.95 4.36 16.55
C ALA A 74 5.24 4.48 15.20
N PHE A 75 5.34 3.45 14.36
CA PHE A 75 4.65 3.42 13.07
C PHE A 75 3.13 3.23 13.25
N PHE A 76 2.69 2.28 14.10
CA PHE A 76 1.26 2.09 14.39
C PHE A 76 0.59 3.35 14.94
N ASP A 77 1.26 4.05 15.85
CA ASP A 77 0.80 5.33 16.40
C ASP A 77 0.81 6.42 15.31
N GLY A 78 1.86 6.46 14.48
CA GLY A 78 1.98 7.41 13.36
C GLY A 78 0.90 7.25 12.28
N LEU A 79 0.31 6.06 12.16
CA LEU A 79 -0.80 5.80 11.23
C LEU A 79 -2.16 6.26 11.77
N GLU A 80 -2.32 6.56 13.05
CA GLU A 80 -3.63 6.78 13.70
C GLU A 80 -4.54 7.74 12.95
N ALA A 81 -4.10 8.99 12.78
CA ALA A 81 -4.90 10.02 12.13
C ALA A 81 -5.19 9.69 10.67
N TRP A 82 -4.19 9.16 9.96
CA TRP A 82 -4.32 8.79 8.55
C TRP A 82 -5.31 7.65 8.35
N SER A 83 -5.18 6.56 9.12
CA SER A 83 -6.07 5.40 8.99
C SER A 83 -7.51 5.71 9.35
N ALA A 84 -7.72 6.62 10.30
CA ALA A 84 -9.05 7.12 10.62
C ALA A 84 -9.62 7.97 9.46
N GLU A 85 -8.81 8.83 8.86
CA GLU A 85 -9.21 9.69 7.73
C GLU A 85 -9.62 8.89 6.49
N VAL A 86 -8.81 7.89 6.11
CA VAL A 86 -9.03 7.13 4.87
C VAL A 86 -9.84 5.85 5.08
N GLY A 87 -10.30 5.58 6.30
CA GLY A 87 -11.08 4.38 6.62
C GLY A 87 -10.28 3.08 6.50
N SER A 88 -9.00 3.10 6.84
CA SER A 88 -8.08 1.95 6.78
C SER A 88 -7.68 1.43 8.17
N GLU A 89 -8.49 1.67 9.20
CA GLU A 89 -8.40 0.97 10.49
C GLU A 89 -9.42 -0.16 10.54
N ILE A 90 -8.99 -1.36 10.96
CA ILE A 90 -9.83 -2.55 11.06
C ILE A 90 -9.62 -3.20 12.42
N VAL A 91 -10.70 -3.51 13.12
CA VAL A 91 -10.66 -4.33 14.35
C VAL A 91 -11.14 -5.74 14.01
N ALA A 92 -10.23 -6.71 14.05
CA ALA A 92 -10.51 -8.11 13.70
C ALA A 92 -9.62 -9.05 14.51
N ASP A 93 -10.14 -10.23 14.86
CA ASP A 93 -9.43 -11.27 15.64
C ASP A 93 -8.83 -10.75 16.95
N GLY A 94 -9.56 -9.84 17.60
CA GLY A 94 -9.13 -9.18 18.83
C GLY A 94 -7.95 -8.23 18.63
N ARG A 95 -7.58 -7.87 17.40
CA ARG A 95 -6.45 -6.97 17.09
C ARG A 95 -6.95 -5.71 16.41
N THR A 96 -6.24 -4.60 16.64
CA THR A 96 -6.40 -3.38 15.83
C THR A 96 -5.36 -3.39 14.73
N TRP A 97 -5.80 -3.25 13.48
CA TRP A 97 -4.98 -3.15 12.29
C TRP A 97 -5.10 -1.76 11.71
N ARG A 98 -3.98 -1.18 11.28
CA ARG A 98 -3.92 0.10 10.56
C ARG A 98 -3.10 -0.10 9.29
N PHE A 99 -3.66 0.32 8.16
CA PHE A 99 -3.02 0.18 6.85
C PHE A 99 -2.66 1.55 6.27
N SER A 100 -1.52 1.64 5.57
CA SER A 100 -1.13 2.88 4.87
C SER A 100 -2.06 3.20 3.69
N THR A 101 -2.75 2.19 3.16
CA THR A 101 -3.75 2.30 2.10
C THR A 101 -4.94 1.38 2.41
N PRO A 102 -6.19 1.74 2.08
CA PRO A 102 -7.33 0.84 2.26
C PRO A 102 -7.13 -0.50 1.53
N ILE A 103 -7.36 -1.60 2.25
CA ILE A 103 -7.33 -2.95 1.66
C ILE A 103 -8.58 -3.21 0.81
N ARG A 104 -8.43 -3.97 -0.27
CA ARG A 104 -9.55 -4.38 -1.14
C ARG A 104 -9.96 -5.84 -0.93
N GLU A 105 -8.98 -6.71 -0.75
CA GLU A 105 -9.20 -8.16 -0.65
C GLU A 105 -8.43 -8.77 0.53
N ASN A 106 -7.13 -8.48 0.63
CA ASN A 106 -6.27 -8.97 1.69
C ASN A 106 -5.12 -7.95 1.97
N PRO A 107 -4.33 -8.16 3.05
CA PRO A 107 -3.20 -7.30 3.39
C PRO A 107 -1.98 -7.40 2.45
N SER A 108 -2.00 -8.27 1.43
CA SER A 108 -0.88 -8.37 0.52
C SER A 108 -0.70 -7.04 -0.23
N PHE A 109 0.55 -6.69 -0.53
CA PHE A 109 0.92 -5.49 -1.29
C PHE A 109 0.62 -4.14 -0.63
N VAL A 110 0.22 -4.12 0.65
CA VAL A 110 0.05 -2.88 1.42
C VAL A 110 0.88 -2.90 2.70
N ASP A 111 1.33 -1.73 3.15
CA ASP A 111 1.96 -1.62 4.46
C ASP A 111 0.89 -1.65 5.54
N PHE A 112 1.19 -2.37 6.62
CA PHE A 112 0.26 -2.46 7.73
C PHE A 112 0.97 -2.62 9.06
N CYS A 113 0.30 -2.17 10.10
CA CYS A 113 0.66 -2.41 11.48
C CYS A 113 -0.51 -3.05 12.21
N ARG A 114 -0.20 -3.90 13.19
CA ARG A 114 -1.19 -4.48 14.10
C ARG A 114 -0.74 -4.39 15.54
N ARG A 115 -1.69 -4.12 16.42
CA ARG A 115 -1.54 -4.20 17.87
C ARG A 115 -2.23 -5.46 18.37
N GLY A 116 -1.60 -6.16 19.32
CA GLY A 116 -2.19 -7.27 20.04
C GLY A 116 -3.52 -6.90 20.70
N GLY A 117 -4.30 -7.92 21.06
CA GLY A 117 -5.56 -7.72 21.79
C GLY A 117 -5.35 -7.31 23.23
N GLU A 118 -6.42 -7.28 24.00
CA GLU A 118 -6.39 -6.76 25.39
C GLU A 118 -5.29 -7.42 26.24
N ALA A 119 -5.09 -8.73 26.10
CA ALA A 119 -4.04 -9.47 26.80
C ALA A 119 -2.61 -9.14 26.35
N ASP A 120 -2.42 -8.60 25.14
CA ASP A 120 -1.12 -8.36 24.49
C ASP A 120 -1.03 -6.93 23.90
N ALA A 121 -1.72 -5.95 24.49
CA ALA A 121 -1.87 -4.61 23.92
C ALA A 121 -0.53 -3.85 23.75
N ALA A 122 0.53 -4.29 24.42
CA ALA A 122 1.88 -3.75 24.25
C ALA A 122 2.56 -4.24 22.96
N ARG A 123 2.13 -5.38 22.40
CA ARG A 123 2.76 -5.99 21.23
C ARG A 123 2.31 -5.29 19.95
N HIS A 124 3.28 -4.70 19.25
CA HIS A 124 3.09 -4.05 17.95
C HIS A 124 3.95 -4.77 16.93
N GLU A 125 3.38 -5.02 15.77
CA GLU A 125 4.06 -5.64 14.63
C GLU A 125 3.68 -4.86 13.38
N CYS A 126 4.66 -4.51 12.55
CA CYS A 126 4.42 -3.86 11.27
C CYS A 126 5.11 -4.61 10.15
N THR A 127 4.52 -4.51 8.96
CA THR A 127 5.07 -5.00 7.70
C THR A 127 5.12 -3.84 6.71
N VAL A 128 6.33 -3.55 6.20
CA VAL A 128 6.56 -2.64 5.08
C VAL A 128 6.75 -3.45 3.82
N VAL A 129 6.06 -3.06 2.76
CA VAL A 129 6.07 -3.79 1.49
C VAL A 129 6.81 -2.98 0.42
N LEU A 130 7.94 -3.50 -0.04
CA LEU A 130 8.73 -2.92 -1.12
C LEU A 130 8.48 -3.67 -2.42
N ASN A 131 7.95 -2.97 -3.43
CA ASN A 131 7.88 -3.51 -4.80
C ASN A 131 9.27 -3.50 -5.45
N VAL A 132 9.73 -4.68 -5.85
CA VAL A 132 11.06 -4.90 -6.44
C VAL A 132 10.98 -5.42 -7.89
N GLY A 133 9.78 -5.41 -8.47
CA GLY A 133 9.53 -5.91 -9.82
C GLY A 133 9.82 -7.40 -9.97
N GLU A 134 10.01 -7.82 -11.22
CA GLU A 134 10.21 -9.23 -11.58
C GLU A 134 11.62 -9.74 -11.27
N PHE A 135 12.54 -8.87 -10.83
CA PHE A 135 13.93 -9.25 -10.57
C PHE A 135 14.04 -10.42 -9.59
N LEU A 136 13.25 -10.41 -8.52
CA LEU A 136 13.24 -11.51 -7.56
C LEU A 136 12.37 -12.67 -7.99
N ALA A 137 11.60 -12.56 -9.07
CA ALA A 137 10.68 -13.60 -9.55
C ALA A 137 11.32 -14.76 -10.30
N HIS A 138 12.64 -14.71 -10.48
CA HIS A 138 13.47 -15.70 -11.15
C HIS A 138 14.57 -16.21 -10.22
#